data_AF-A0A920J2L9-F1
#
_entry.id   AF-A0A920J2L9-F1
#
_cell.length_a   1.000
_cell.length_b   1.000
_cell.length_c   1.000
_cell.angle_alpha   90.00
_cell.angle_beta   90.00
_cell.angle_gamma   90.00
#
_symmetry.space_group_name_H-M   'P 1'
#
loop_
_entity.id
_entity.type
_entity.pdbx_description
1 polymer ?
#
loop_
_entity_poly.entity_id
_entity_poly.type
_entity_poly.pdbx_seq_one_letter_code
_entity_poly.pdbx_strand_id
1 'polypeptide(L)' 'MLKEGRYEFTDGLSLDVDKVILRGEGMDKTILSFSNQQSGAQGLLVTSDGVILKDFAVENAKGDAIKVIGVEGFTWLI' A
#
# COMPACT_ATOMS: atom_id res chain seq x y z
N MET A 1 2.43 11.81 -1.37
CA MET A 1 2.24 11.74 -2.84
C MET A 1 3.43 11.02 -3.44
N LEU A 2 3.18 9.93 -4.15
CA LEU A 2 4.18 9.17 -4.89
C LEU A 2 4.23 9.67 -6.34
N LYS A 3 5.39 9.56 -6.97
CA LYS A 3 5.58 9.87 -8.38
C LYS A 3 5.38 8.62 -9.23
N GLU A 4 5.28 8.79 -10.54
CA GLU A 4 5.48 7.66 -11.44
C GLU A 4 6.81 6.97 -11.12
N GLY A 5 6.79 5.65 -11.15
CA GLY A 5 7.93 4.84 -10.79
C GLY A 5 7.54 3.50 -10.19
N ARG A 6 8.53 2.62 -10.17
CA ARG A 6 8.49 1.33 -9.50
C ARG A 6 9.31 1.41 -8.23
N TYR A 7 8.65 1.24 -7.09
CA TYR A 7 9.25 1.26 -5.76
C TYR A 7 9.40 -0.18 -5.28
N GLU A 8 10.64 -0.62 -5.08
CA GLU A 8 10.95 -1.99 -4.65
C GLU A 8 11.14 -2.04 -3.14
N PHE A 9 10.47 -2.99 -2.48
CA PHE A 9 10.55 -3.19 -1.03
C PHE A 9 10.99 -4.60 -0.68
N THR A 10 11.87 -4.71 0.33
CA THR A 10 12.29 -5.97 0.93
C THR A 10 11.47 -6.35 2.17
N ASP A 11 10.70 -5.41 2.70
CA ASP A 11 9.92 -5.60 3.93
C ASP A 11 8.50 -5.05 3.71
N GLY A 12 7.56 -5.54 4.52
CA GLY A 12 6.20 -4.99 4.53
C GLY A 12 6.17 -3.54 5.04
N LEU A 13 5.20 -2.76 4.58
CA LEU A 13 4.94 -1.39 5.01
C LEU A 13 3.73 -1.34 5.96
N SER A 14 3.72 -0.39 6.89
CA SER A 14 2.58 -0.11 7.77
C SER A 14 2.05 1.31 7.60
N LEU A 15 0.73 1.45 7.60
CA LEU A 15 0.02 2.70 7.80
C LEU A 15 -0.77 2.57 9.11
N ASP A 16 -0.21 3.18 10.15
CA ASP A 16 -0.69 3.18 11.53
C ASP A 16 -1.03 4.59 12.03
N VAL A 17 -1.26 5.51 11.09
CA VAL A 17 -1.63 6.90 11.35
C VAL A 17 -2.96 7.21 10.68
N ASP A 18 -3.86 7.84 11.42
CA ASP A 18 -5.21 8.17 10.94
C ASP A 18 -5.19 9.22 9.82
N LYS A 19 -6.22 9.18 8.98
CA LYS A 19 -6.56 10.22 7.98
C LYS A 19 -5.44 10.47 6.96
N VAL A 20 -4.68 9.43 6.65
CA VAL A 20 -3.63 9.48 5.63
C VAL A 20 -4.21 9.24 4.24
N ILE A 21 -3.73 10.04 3.27
CA ILE A 21 -3.95 9.79 1.85
C ILE A 21 -2.62 9.38 1.22
N LEU A 22 -2.52 8.11 0.82
CA LEU A 22 -1.42 7.63 -0.02
C LEU A 22 -1.90 7.60 -1.46
N ARG A 23 -1.27 8.43 -2.30
CA ARG A 23 -1.68 8.62 -3.69
C ARG A 23 -0.51 8.57 -4.66
N GLY A 24 -0.65 7.81 -5.73
CA GLY A 24 0.25 7.75 -6.89
C GLY A 24 -0.23 8.59 -8.08
N GLU A 25 0.39 8.37 -9.25
CA GLU A 25 0.06 9.07 -10.50
C GLU A 25 -0.73 8.18 -11.50
N GLY A 26 -1.16 6.99 -11.07
CA GLY A 26 -1.99 6.03 -11.81
C GLY A 26 -1.53 4.59 -11.53
N MET A 27 -2.44 3.62 -11.57
CA MET A 27 -2.12 2.21 -11.29
C MET A 27 -1.03 1.64 -12.21
N ASP A 28 -1.03 2.03 -13.48
CA ASP A 28 0.00 1.61 -14.45
C ASP A 28 1.30 2.43 -14.37
N LYS A 29 1.33 3.49 -13.56
CA LYS A 29 2.44 4.44 -13.47
C LYS A 29 3.19 4.38 -12.14
N THR A 30 2.49 4.15 -11.05
CA THR A 30 3.04 4.07 -9.69
C THR A 30 2.83 2.66 -9.17
N ILE A 31 3.92 1.90 -9.02
CA ILE A 31 3.89 0.50 -8.58
C ILE A 31 4.71 0.34 -7.30
N LEU A 32 4.09 -0.20 -6.25
CA LEU A 32 4.77 -0.68 -5.04
C LEU A 32 5.02 -2.18 -5.21
N SER A 33 6.25 -2.57 -5.50
CA SER A 33 6.62 -3.96 -5.70
C SER A 33 7.30 -4.58 -4.50
N PHE A 34 6.83 -5.75 -4.13
CA PHE A 34 7.36 -6.59 -3.05
C PHE A 34 8.05 -7.85 -3.62
N SER A 35 8.47 -7.82 -4.89
CA SER A 35 9.08 -8.97 -5.57
C SER A 35 10.32 -9.51 -4.84
N ASN A 36 10.99 -8.65 -4.07
CA ASN A 36 12.18 -8.97 -3.28
C ASN A 36 11.89 -9.06 -1.77
N GLN A 37 10.63 -9.23 -1.36
CA GLN A 37 10.24 -9.26 0.05
C GLN A 37 10.95 -10.39 0.80
N GLN A 38 11.74 -10.04 1.80
CA GLN A 38 12.44 -10.95 2.70
C GLN A 38 11.60 -11.23 3.95
N SER A 39 10.95 -10.20 4.51
CA SER A 39 10.19 -10.30 5.75
C SER A 39 8.77 -9.71 5.66
N GLY A 40 7.92 -10.08 6.62
CA GLY A 40 6.49 -9.73 6.66
C GLY A 40 5.59 -10.69 5.89
N ALA A 41 4.30 -10.69 6.22
CA ALA A 41 3.30 -11.57 5.61
C ALA A 41 2.41 -10.85 4.57
N GLN A 42 2.50 -9.53 4.47
CA GLN A 42 1.73 -8.69 3.56
C GLN A 42 2.61 -7.59 2.96
N GLY A 43 2.16 -6.97 1.88
CA GLY A 43 2.81 -5.80 1.29
C GLY A 43 2.56 -4.54 2.12
N LEU A 44 1.30 -4.15 2.25
CA LEU A 44 0.86 -3.00 3.04
C LEU A 44 -0.11 -3.42 4.14
N LEU A 45 0.19 -3.11 5.40
CA LEU A 45 -0.70 -3.27 6.53
C LEU A 45 -1.33 -1.93 6.90
N VAL A 46 -2.66 -1.86 6.94
CA VAL A 46 -3.41 -0.67 7.37
C VAL A 46 -4.17 -1.01 8.65
N THR A 47 -3.88 -0.25 9.71
CA THR A 47 -4.50 -0.40 11.04
C THR A 47 -4.95 0.94 11.61
N SER A 48 -5.23 1.92 10.76
CA SER A 48 -5.66 3.26 11.13
C SER A 48 -6.90 3.72 10.37
N ASP A 49 -7.65 4.64 10.97
CA ASP A 49 -8.95 5.08 10.49
C ASP A 49 -8.82 6.15 9.41
N GLY A 50 -9.80 6.21 8.50
CA GLY A 50 -9.91 7.28 7.50
C GLY A 50 -8.81 7.27 6.43
N VAL A 51 -8.18 6.12 6.18
CA VAL A 51 -7.13 5.99 5.16
C VAL A 51 -7.73 5.95 3.75
N ILE A 52 -7.15 6.74 2.84
CA ILE A 52 -7.45 6.69 1.41
C ILE A 52 -6.21 6.25 0.66
N LEU A 53 -6.34 5.16 -0.09
CA LEU A 53 -5.32 4.69 -1.01
C LEU A 53 -5.79 4.92 -2.45
N LYS A 54 -4.97 5.54 -3.28
CA LYS A 54 -5.42 6.03 -4.59
C LYS A 54 -4.36 6.01 -5.70
N ASP A 55 -4.74 5.63 -6.92
CA ASP A 55 -3.93 5.80 -8.13
C ASP A 55 -2.54 5.09 -8.08
N PHE A 56 -2.43 3.89 -7.50
CA PHE A 56 -1.20 3.07 -7.53
C PHE A 56 -1.50 1.57 -7.50
N ALA A 57 -0.55 0.73 -7.93
CA ALA A 57 -0.61 -0.72 -7.84
C ALA A 57 0.28 -1.27 -6.72
N VAL A 58 -0.11 -2.41 -6.14
CA VAL A 58 0.72 -3.21 -5.23
C VAL A 58 0.93 -4.58 -5.85
N GLU A 59 2.18 -5.00 -6.00
CA GLU A 59 2.54 -6.23 -6.70
C GLU A 59 3.44 -7.14 -5.86
N ASN A 60 3.24 -8.44 -6.05
CA ASN A 60 4.17 -9.50 -5.62
C ASN A 60 4.48 -9.54 -4.12
N ALA A 61 3.53 -9.14 -3.27
CA ALA A 61 3.63 -9.44 -1.85
C ALA A 61 3.59 -10.96 -1.63
N LYS A 62 4.34 -11.46 -0.62
CA LYS A 62 4.36 -12.89 -0.28
C LYS A 62 2.98 -13.42 0.15
N GLY A 63 2.15 -12.57 0.75
CA GLY A 63 0.77 -12.87 1.14
C GLY A 63 -0.18 -11.80 0.64
N ASP A 64 -0.96 -11.21 1.54
CA ASP A 64 -1.92 -10.16 1.17
C ASP A 64 -1.18 -8.95 0.57
N ALA A 65 -1.57 -8.49 -0.62
CA ALA A 65 -1.00 -7.26 -1.19
C ALA A 65 -1.25 -6.06 -0.26
N ILE A 66 -2.49 -5.92 0.19
CA ILE A 66 -2.91 -4.94 1.19
C ILE A 66 -3.80 -5.67 2.20
N LYS A 67 -3.45 -5.56 3.48
CA LYS A 67 -4.23 -6.09 4.60
C LYS A 67 -4.75 -4.94 5.43
N VAL A 68 -6.06 -4.90 5.66
CA VAL A 68 -6.74 -3.86 6.43
C VAL A 68 -7.40 -4.51 7.63
N ILE A 69 -7.10 -4.05 8.85
CA ILE A 69 -7.59 -4.69 10.08
C ILE A 69 -8.06 -3.63 11.08
N GLY A 70 -9.30 -3.77 11.55
CA GLY A 70 -9.82 -2.98 12.66
C GLY A 70 -9.92 -1.48 12.36
N VAL A 71 -10.29 -1.11 11.14
CA VAL A 71 -10.38 0.29 10.70
C VAL A 71 -11.81 0.70 10.37
N GLU A 72 -12.11 1.98 10.55
CA GLU A 72 -13.28 2.67 10.05
C GLU A 72 -12.91 3.67 8.94
N GLY A 73 -13.76 3.83 7.92
CA GLY A 73 -13.57 4.86 6.89
C GLY A 73 -12.43 4.62 5.89
N PHE A 74 -12.06 3.36 5.63
CA PHE A 74 -11.09 3.03 4.57
C PHE A 74 -11.69 3.16 3.16
N THR A 75 -10.94 3.76 2.23
CA THR A 75 -11.33 3.85 0.82
C THR A 75 -10.16 3.48 -0.10
N TRP A 76 -10.43 2.62 -1.10
CA TRP A 76 -9.51 2.34 -2.21
C TRP A 76 -10.08 2.93 -3.51
N LEU A 77 -9.31 3.77 -4.18
CA LEU A 77 -9.68 4.42 -5.44
C LEU A 77 -8.68 4.05 -6.53
N ILE A 78 -9.20 3.63 -7.67
CA ILE A 78 -8.44 3.30 -8.88
C ILE A 78 -8.13 4.55 -9.72
#